data_AF-A0A9E2YCW5-F1
#
_entry.id   AF-A0A9E2YCW5-F1
#
_cell.length_a   1.000
_cell.length_b   1.000
_cell.length_c   1.000
_cell.angle_alpha   90.00
_cell.angle_beta   90.00
_cell.angle_gamma   90.00
#
_symmetry.space_group_name_H-M   'P 1'
#
loop_
_entity.id
_entity.type
_entity.pdbx_description
1 polymer ?
#
loop_
_entity_poly.entity_id
_entity_poly.type
_entity_poly.pdbx_seq_one_letter_code
_entity_poly.pdbx_strand_id
1 'polypeptide(L)'
;MATGYDYRLERAIVDLLKSVAGKLVTGAVALAVIAGAIAWFQASPDVRSEWIGGAGKAVAWLGTVLVVPWIGFALVGWVARMESNAAAAVLVGSLALLEALALAWLFNWHVHGGTAWAFFVLSVLFAAAYNLFACDWIAEKV
;
A
#
# COMPACT_ATOMS: atom_id res chain seq x y z
N MET A 1 -4.62 -18.84 -38.75
CA MET A 1 -3.73 -19.75 -37.98
C MET A 1 -2.50 -19.03 -37.39
N ALA A 2 -2.43 -17.69 -37.41
CA ALA A 2 -1.30 -16.89 -36.86
C ALA A 2 -1.50 -16.41 -35.41
N THR A 3 -2.69 -16.60 -34.82
CA THR A 3 -3.06 -16.07 -33.50
C THR A 3 -2.50 -16.87 -32.31
N GLY A 4 -2.05 -18.11 -32.53
CA GLY A 4 -1.60 -18.99 -31.44
C GLY A 4 -0.12 -18.85 -31.03
N TYR A 5 0.73 -18.28 -31.89
CA TYR A 5 2.16 -18.07 -31.59
C TYR A 5 2.37 -16.79 -30.78
N ASP A 6 1.62 -15.74 -31.09
CA ASP A 6 1.70 -14.42 -30.43
C ASP A 6 1.40 -14.53 -28.92
N TYR A 7 0.30 -15.21 -28.58
CA TYR A 7 -0.13 -15.39 -27.19
C TYR A 7 0.82 -16.26 -26.33
N ARG A 8 1.68 -17.09 -26.95
CA ARG A 8 2.70 -17.85 -26.22
C ARG A 8 3.93 -17.01 -25.91
N LEU A 9 4.35 -16.17 -26.86
CA LEU A 9 5.47 -15.26 -26.68
C LEU A 9 5.15 -14.20 -25.61
N GLU A 10 3.96 -13.58 -25.68
CA GLU A 10 3.53 -12.57 -24.71
C GLU A 10 3.49 -13.13 -23.28
N ARG A 11 2.92 -14.33 -23.09
CA ARG A 11 2.92 -15.00 -21.78
C ARG A 11 4.32 -15.30 -21.28
N ALA A 12 5.20 -15.80 -22.15
CA ALA A 12 6.60 -16.05 -21.77
C ALA A 12 7.34 -14.77 -21.34
N ILE A 13 7.10 -13.64 -22.02
CA ILE A 13 7.66 -12.34 -21.65
C ILE A 13 7.11 -11.87 -20.30
N VAL A 14 5.79 -11.96 -20.10
CA VAL A 14 5.14 -11.59 -18.84
C VAL A 14 5.67 -12.43 -17.67
N ASP A 15 5.83 -13.73 -17.85
CA ASP A 15 6.33 -14.63 -16.81
C ASP A 15 7.82 -14.38 -16.52
N LEU A 16 8.62 -14.06 -17.54
CA LEU A 16 10.01 -13.66 -17.37
C LEU A 16 10.11 -12.34 -16.58
N LEU A 17 9.32 -11.32 -16.97
CA LEU A 17 9.28 -10.03 -16.28
C LEU A 17 8.85 -10.18 -14.82
N LYS A 18 7.84 -10.99 -14.54
CA LYS A 18 7.42 -11.31 -13.17
C LYS A 18 8.54 -11.98 -12.37
N SER A 19 9.26 -12.94 -12.98
CA SER A 19 10.36 -13.63 -12.31
C SER A 19 11.53 -12.69 -11.99
N VAL A 20 11.94 -11.87 -12.96
CA VAL A 20 13.05 -10.91 -12.80
C VAL A 20 12.67 -9.82 -11.80
N ALA A 21 11.49 -9.22 -11.95
CA ALA A 21 10.98 -8.22 -11.02
C ALA A 21 10.88 -8.79 -9.60
N GLY A 22 10.36 -10.01 -9.44
CA GLY A 22 10.28 -10.68 -8.14
C GLY A 22 11.65 -10.88 -7.49
N LYS A 23 12.67 -11.30 -8.24
CA LYS A 23 14.04 -11.44 -7.74
C LYS A 23 14.66 -10.10 -7.36
N LEU A 24 14.49 -9.07 -8.19
CA LEU A 24 15.01 -7.73 -7.92
C LEU A 24 14.37 -7.12 -6.67
N VAL A 25 13.05 -7.21 -6.54
CA VAL A 25 12.31 -6.75 -5.36
C VAL A 25 12.77 -7.51 -4.11
N THR A 26 12.85 -8.85 -4.18
CA THR A 26 13.30 -9.66 -3.04
C THR A 26 14.74 -9.30 -2.63
N GLY A 27 15.64 -9.12 -3.60
CA GLY A 27 17.01 -8.71 -3.35
C GLY A 27 17.10 -7.32 -2.72
N ALA A 28 16.35 -6.34 -3.23
CA ALA A 28 16.30 -4.99 -2.68
C ALA A 28 15.76 -4.97 -1.25
N VAL A 29 14.68 -5.74 -0.98
CA VAL A 29 14.11 -5.88 0.36
C VAL A 29 15.12 -6.54 1.30
N ALA A 30 15.77 -7.63 0.89
CA ALA A 30 16.79 -8.29 1.71
C ALA A 30 17.95 -7.34 2.05
N LEU A 31 18.44 -6.58 1.07
CA LEU A 31 19.48 -5.56 1.29
C LEU A 31 19.02 -4.46 2.26
N ALA A 32 17.79 -3.96 2.11
CA ALA A 32 17.23 -2.95 3.01
C ALA A 32 17.12 -3.48 4.45
N VAL A 33 16.71 -4.74 4.62
CA VAL A 33 16.63 -5.40 5.93
C VAL A 33 18.03 -5.54 6.56
N ILE A 34 19.01 -6.01 5.80
CA ILE A 34 20.40 -6.15 6.28
C ILE A 34 20.98 -4.79 6.67
N ALA A 35 20.83 -3.78 5.79
CA ALA A 35 21.29 -2.42 6.07
C ALA A 35 20.61 -1.82 7.30
N GLY A 36 19.30 -2.02 7.44
CA GLY A 36 18.52 -1.61 8.61
C GLY A 36 18.98 -2.29 9.90
N ALA A 37 19.28 -3.60 9.84
CA ALA A 37 19.80 -4.34 10.99
C ALA A 37 21.18 -3.83 11.41
N ILE A 38 22.10 -3.62 10.45
CA ILE A 38 23.42 -3.04 10.72
C ILE A 38 23.27 -1.65 11.34
N ALA A 39 22.42 -0.80 10.75
CA ALA A 39 22.16 0.55 11.24
C ALA A 39 21.58 0.53 12.66
N TRP A 40 20.69 -0.42 12.97
CA TRP A 40 20.13 -0.61 14.31
C TRP A 40 21.20 -0.94 15.35
N PHE A 41 22.11 -1.86 15.04
CA PHE A 41 23.20 -2.22 15.95
C PHE A 41 24.17 -1.06 16.20
N GLN A 42 24.36 -0.17 15.22
CA GLN A 42 25.22 1.01 15.35
C GLN A 42 24.52 2.23 15.97
N ALA A 43 23.18 2.27 16.00
CA ALA A 43 22.43 3.39 16.54
C ALA A 43 22.58 3.53 18.06
N SER A 44 22.61 4.77 18.55
CA SER A 44 22.55 5.09 19.99
C SER A 44 21.18 4.74 20.58
N PRO A 45 21.05 4.58 21.91
CA PRO A 45 19.78 4.27 22.56
C PRO A 45 18.66 5.26 22.22
N ASP A 46 18.99 6.56 22.11
CA ASP A 46 18.03 7.62 21.79
C ASP A 46 17.46 7.44 20.38
N VAL A 47 18.33 7.22 19.38
CA VAL A 47 17.93 6.99 17.98
C VAL A 47 17.07 5.74 17.84
N ARG A 48 17.39 4.66 18.58
CA ARG A 48 16.59 3.44 18.59
C ARG A 48 15.17 3.67 19.11
N SER A 49 15.03 4.49 20.15
CA SER A 49 13.71 4.82 20.72
C SER A 49 12.85 5.60 19.72
N GLU A 50 13.45 6.53 18.98
CA GLU A 50 12.79 7.28 17.90
C GLU A 50 12.37 6.35 16.76
N TRP A 51 13.22 5.41 16.36
CA TRP A 51 12.91 4.44 15.29
C TRP A 51 11.79 3.49 15.69
N ILE A 52 11.78 2.98 16.94
CA ILE A 52 10.67 2.17 17.45
C ILE A 52 9.37 2.99 17.43
N GLY A 53 9.42 4.25 17.85
CA GLY A 53 8.26 5.15 17.80
C GLY A 53 7.75 5.35 16.37
N GLY A 54 8.65 5.60 15.41
CA GLY A 54 8.32 5.74 13.99
C GLY A 54 7.76 4.45 13.39
N ALA A 55 8.39 3.31 13.65
CA ALA A 55 7.95 2.00 13.18
C ALA A 55 6.59 1.61 13.77
N GLY A 56 6.38 1.86 15.07
CA GLY A 56 5.09 1.63 15.73
C GLY A 56 3.96 2.45 15.10
N LYS A 57 4.22 3.72 14.77
CA LYS A 57 3.26 4.57 14.03
C LYS A 57 2.98 4.02 12.63
N ALA A 58 4.00 3.58 11.90
CA ALA A 58 3.84 2.99 10.58
C ALA A 58 3.02 1.68 10.63
N VAL A 59 3.28 0.80 11.62
CA VAL A 59 2.51 -0.43 11.84
C VAL A 59 1.06 -0.11 12.23
N ALA A 60 0.84 0.88 13.10
CA ALA A 60 -0.51 1.31 13.47
C ALA A 60 -1.29 1.87 12.27
N TRP A 61 -0.62 2.65 11.42
CA TRP A 61 -1.20 3.14 10.18
C TRP A 61 -1.53 2.00 9.21
N LEU A 62 -0.60 1.08 8.97
CA LEU A 62 -0.83 -0.09 8.12
C LEU A 62 -1.99 -0.95 8.65
N GLY A 63 -2.06 -1.17 9.96
CA GLY A 63 -3.18 -1.86 10.59
C GLY A 63 -4.51 -1.15 10.33
N THR A 64 -4.52 0.18 10.37
CA THR A 64 -5.71 0.98 10.04
C THR A 64 -6.12 0.77 8.59
N VAL A 65 -5.20 0.94 7.63
CA VAL A 65 -5.45 0.73 6.20
C VAL A 65 -6.01 -0.67 5.95
N LEU A 66 -5.41 -1.69 6.58
CA LEU A 66 -5.83 -3.07 6.38
C LEU A 66 -7.23 -3.33 6.90
N VAL A 67 -7.66 -2.70 8.01
CA VAL A 67 -8.91 -3.01 8.73
C VAL A 67 -10.09 -2.14 8.26
N VAL A 68 -9.86 -0.88 7.92
CA VAL A 68 -10.91 0.09 7.54
C VAL A 68 -11.91 -0.43 6.49
N PRO A 69 -11.50 -1.00 5.34
CA PRO A 69 -12.46 -1.46 4.34
C PRO A 69 -13.35 -2.61 4.85
N TRP A 70 -12.85 -3.43 5.78
CA TRP A 70 -13.60 -4.56 6.35
C TRP A 70 -14.66 -4.10 7.35
N ILE A 71 -14.35 -3.08 8.16
CA ILE A 71 -15.36 -2.48 9.05
C ILE A 71 -16.44 -1.80 8.20
N GLY A 72 -16.07 -1.25 7.05
CA GLY A 72 -16.97 -0.60 6.09
C GLY A 72 -17.79 -1.56 5.20
N PHE A 73 -17.77 -2.88 5.41
CA PHE A 73 -18.34 -3.85 4.45
C PHE A 73 -19.79 -3.54 4.03
N ALA A 74 -20.64 -3.10 4.95
CA ALA A 74 -22.04 -2.76 4.67
C ALA A 74 -22.16 -1.53 3.75
N LEU A 75 -21.29 -0.53 3.95
CA LEU A 75 -21.21 0.65 3.10
C LEU A 75 -20.70 0.28 1.71
N VAL A 76 -19.69 -0.59 1.62
CA VAL A 76 -19.17 -1.11 0.34
C VAL A 76 -20.27 -1.83 -0.44
N GLY A 77 -21.00 -2.74 0.21
CA GLY A 77 -22.11 -3.46 -0.44
C GLY A 77 -23.25 -2.54 -0.87
N TRP A 78 -23.54 -1.48 -0.11
CA TRP A 78 -24.52 -0.47 -0.52
C TRP A 78 -24.06 0.31 -1.76
N VAL A 79 -22.80 0.74 -1.81
CA VAL A 79 -22.22 1.45 -2.98
C VAL A 79 -22.15 0.52 -4.19
N ALA A 80 -21.81 -0.75 -4.02
CA ALA A 80 -21.77 -1.73 -5.10
C ALA A 80 -23.13 -1.86 -5.82
N ARG A 81 -24.22 -1.86 -5.05
CA ARG A 81 -25.60 -1.90 -5.59
C ARG A 81 -26.02 -0.66 -6.39
N MET A 82 -25.25 0.43 -6.32
CA MET A 82 -25.54 1.63 -7.13
C MET A 82 -25.07 1.51 -8.58
N GLU A 83 -24.24 0.51 -8.89
CA GLU A 83 -23.66 0.29 -10.23
C GLU A 83 -23.01 1.56 -10.84
N SER A 84 -22.43 2.41 -9.98
CA SER A 84 -21.88 3.71 -10.37
C SER A 84 -20.38 3.80 -10.09
N ASN A 85 -19.60 3.94 -11.15
CA ASN A 85 -18.15 4.18 -11.06
C ASN A 85 -17.82 5.43 -10.26
N ALA A 86 -18.67 6.47 -10.34
CA ALA A 86 -18.49 7.68 -9.56
C ALA A 86 -18.68 7.42 -8.06
N ALA A 87 -19.68 6.63 -7.68
CA ALA A 87 -19.91 6.26 -6.28
C ALA A 87 -18.75 5.41 -5.73
N ALA A 88 -18.24 4.46 -6.51
CA ALA A 88 -17.06 3.67 -6.15
C ALA A 88 -15.81 4.55 -5.98
N ALA A 89 -15.57 5.49 -6.91
CA ALA A 89 -14.45 6.42 -6.84
C ALA A 89 -14.53 7.33 -5.60
N VAL A 90 -15.73 7.82 -5.26
CA VAL A 90 -15.96 8.62 -4.04
C VAL A 90 -15.69 7.80 -2.79
N LEU A 91 -16.13 6.54 -2.74
CA LEU A 91 -15.88 5.66 -1.60
C LEU A 91 -14.36 5.43 -1.41
N VAL A 92 -13.66 4.95 -2.44
CA VAL A 92 -12.22 4.68 -2.37
C VAL A 92 -11.43 5.95 -2.06
N GLY A 93 -11.78 7.07 -2.70
CA GLY A 93 -11.14 8.37 -2.46
C GLY A 93 -11.35 8.86 -1.02
N SER A 94 -12.53 8.64 -0.45
CA SER A 94 -12.81 9.01 0.94
C SER A 94 -12.02 8.15 1.93
N LEU A 95 -11.91 6.84 1.70
CA LEU A 95 -11.09 5.95 2.53
C LEU A 95 -9.61 6.34 2.46
N ALA A 96 -9.08 6.56 1.25
CA ALA A 96 -7.70 7.00 1.06
C ALA A 96 -7.42 8.36 1.72
N LEU A 97 -8.37 9.29 1.67
CA LEU A 97 -8.26 10.59 2.36
C LEU A 97 -8.23 10.41 3.88
N LEU A 98 -9.11 9.58 4.43
CA LEU A 98 -9.10 9.28 5.88
C LEU A 98 -7.78 8.65 6.32
N GLU A 99 -7.22 7.73 5.54
CA GLU A 99 -5.92 7.11 5.81
C GLU A 99 -4.76 8.10 5.67
N ALA A 100 -4.83 9.03 4.71
CA ALA A 100 -3.86 10.11 4.57
C ALA A 100 -3.88 11.04 5.79
N LEU A 101 -5.08 11.40 6.28
CA LEU A 101 -5.26 12.20 7.49
C LEU A 101 -4.77 11.45 8.73
N ALA A 102 -5.05 10.15 8.84
CA ALA A 102 -4.55 9.30 9.93
C ALA A 102 -3.01 9.21 9.90
N LEU A 103 -2.41 9.07 8.72
CA LEU A 103 -0.96 9.09 8.56
C LEU A 103 -0.38 10.44 9.00
N ALA A 104 -0.93 11.54 8.50
CA ALA A 104 -0.48 12.88 8.86
C ALA A 104 -0.60 13.09 10.38
N TRP A 105 -1.72 12.71 10.98
CA TRP A 105 -1.94 12.80 12.42
C TRP A 105 -0.95 11.95 13.23
N LEU A 106 -0.68 10.70 12.85
CA LEU A 106 0.31 9.83 13.52
C LEU A 106 1.71 10.44 13.51
N PHE A 107 2.05 11.19 12.45
CA PHE A 107 3.30 11.93 12.32
C PHE A 107 3.17 13.40 12.76
N ASN A 108 2.18 13.73 13.61
CA ASN A 108 1.96 15.07 14.17
C ASN A 108 1.88 16.19 13.12
N TRP A 109 1.39 15.90 11.93
CA TRP A 109 1.34 16.81 10.77
C TRP A 109 2.72 17.31 10.30
N HIS A 110 3.81 16.66 10.72
CA HIS A 110 5.17 17.02 10.34
C HIS A 110 5.60 16.27 9.07
N VAL A 111 5.22 16.78 7.90
CA VAL A 111 5.72 16.32 6.60
C VAL A 111 6.65 17.39 6.01
N HIS A 112 7.90 17.41 6.46
CA HIS A 112 8.89 18.41 6.04
C HIS A 112 9.92 17.81 5.08
N GLY A 113 10.16 18.50 3.97
CA GLY A 113 11.14 18.11 2.96
C GLY A 113 10.58 17.21 1.85
N GLY A 114 11.23 17.24 0.69
CA GLY A 114 10.76 16.54 -0.51
C GLY A 114 10.67 15.02 -0.32
N THR A 115 11.61 14.42 0.39
CA THR A 115 11.62 12.98 0.67
C THR A 115 10.44 12.54 1.53
N ALA A 116 10.09 13.30 2.57
CA ALA A 116 8.94 12.99 3.42
C ALA A 116 7.63 13.07 2.62
N TRP A 117 7.50 14.08 1.76
CA TRP A 117 6.35 14.20 0.85
C TRP A 117 6.27 13.04 -0.15
N ALA A 118 7.39 12.62 -0.73
CA ALA A 118 7.42 11.48 -1.63
C ALA A 118 6.92 10.20 -0.95
N PHE A 119 7.39 9.92 0.27
CA PHE A 119 6.92 8.76 1.04
C PHE A 119 5.46 8.90 1.48
N PHE A 120 5.01 10.09 1.86
CA PHE A 120 3.62 10.35 2.21
C PHE A 120 2.69 10.06 1.02
N VAL A 121 2.96 10.66 -0.14
CA VAL A 121 2.17 10.46 -1.37
C VAL A 121 2.18 8.99 -1.77
N LEU A 122 3.36 8.35 -1.77
CA LEU A 122 3.47 6.94 -2.11
C LEU A 122 2.65 6.04 -1.16
N SER A 123 2.66 6.34 0.14
CA SER A 123 1.87 5.60 1.14
C SER A 123 0.38 5.77 0.90
N VAL A 124 -0.09 6.99 0.63
CA VAL A 124 -1.50 7.26 0.29
C VAL A 124 -1.92 6.54 -0.99
N LEU A 125 -1.06 6.50 -2.01
CA LEU A 125 -1.33 5.76 -3.24
C LEU A 125 -1.44 4.25 -2.99
N PHE A 126 -0.57 3.69 -2.15
CA PHE A 126 -0.66 2.28 -1.76
C PHE A 126 -1.97 1.99 -1.01
N ALA A 127 -2.37 2.87 -0.11
CA ALA A 127 -3.62 2.71 0.65
C ALA A 127 -4.85 2.81 -0.27
N ALA A 128 -4.86 3.76 -1.20
CA ALA A 128 -5.90 3.87 -2.23
C ALA A 128 -5.98 2.63 -3.12
N ALA A 129 -4.84 2.10 -3.58
CA ALA A 129 -4.80 0.88 -4.38
C ALA A 129 -5.30 -0.33 -3.60
N TYR A 130 -4.88 -0.49 -2.34
CA TYR A 130 -5.38 -1.54 -1.46
C TYR A 130 -6.90 -1.43 -1.26
N ASN A 131 -7.41 -0.23 -0.97
CA ASN A 131 -8.84 -0.01 -0.80
C ASN A 131 -9.64 -0.32 -2.05
N LEU A 132 -9.11 -0.01 -3.25
CA LEU A 132 -9.75 -0.39 -4.51
C LEU A 132 -9.90 -1.91 -4.60
N PHE A 133 -8.83 -2.67 -4.38
CA PHE A 133 -8.87 -4.14 -4.45
C PHE A 133 -9.73 -4.76 -3.34
N ALA A 134 -9.64 -4.24 -2.12
CA ALA A 134 -10.44 -4.72 -1.00
C ALA A 134 -11.93 -4.46 -1.22
N CYS A 135 -12.31 -3.26 -1.68
CA CYS A 135 -13.70 -2.94 -2.00
C CYS A 135 -14.24 -3.80 -3.14
N ASP A 136 -13.46 -4.02 -4.19
CA ASP A 136 -13.85 -4.87 -5.33
C ASP A 136 -14.08 -6.32 -4.89
N TRP A 137 -13.16 -6.86 -4.07
CA TRP A 137 -13.32 -8.19 -3.51
C TRP A 137 -14.56 -8.30 -2.61
N ILE A 138 -14.82 -7.31 -1.74
CA ILE A 138 -16.01 -7.30 -0.89
C ILE A 138 -17.27 -7.22 -1.75
N ALA A 139 -17.29 -6.37 -2.77
CA ALA A 139 -18.40 -6.20 -3.70
C ALA A 139 -18.75 -7.50 -4.44
N GLU A 140 -17.76 -8.33 -4.78
CA GLU A 140 -17.98 -9.65 -5.40
C GLU A 140 -18.62 -10.68 -4.44
N LYS A 141 -18.58 -10.44 -3.12
CA LYS A 141 -19.05 -11.39 -2.10
C LYS A 141 -20.39 -11.01 -1.45
N VAL A 142 -20.91 -9.81 -1.69
CA VAL A 142 -22.13 -9.25 -1.08
C VAL A 142 -23.28 -9.10 -2.08
#